data_AF-A0A931STT2-F1
#
_entry.id   AF-A0A931STT2-F1
#
_cell.length_a   1.000
_cell.length_b   1.000
_cell.length_c   1.000
_cell.angle_alpha   90.00
_cell.angle_beta   90.00
_cell.angle_gamma   90.00
#
_symmetry.space_group_name_H-M   'P 1'
#
loop_
_entity.id
_entity.type
_entity.pdbx_description
1 polymer ?
#
loop_
_entity_poly.entity_id
_entity_poly.type
_entity_poly.pdbx_seq_one_letter_code
_entity_poly.pdbx_strand_id
1 'polypeptide(L)'
;MFQKVLVLGIGLSLLFLMASCTTAAEASTVRVTANEWSLAPDRSSVRAGQVTLEAMNQGRAGHEVVVLKTDLAADALKLKANGAEVDESASGEVVGEVEDIGSGQTKSVTLNLAPGRYVLTCNILGHYHAGMVTVLEVS
;
A
#
# COMPACT_ATOMS: atom_id res chain seq x y z
N MET A 1 68.11 -12.79 -42.90
CA MET A 1 67.82 -11.73 -41.90
C MET A 1 66.30 -11.63 -41.80
N PHE A 2 65.74 -11.68 -40.58
CA PHE A 2 64.31 -11.59 -40.19
C PHE A 2 63.47 -12.88 -40.37
N GLN A 3 63.38 -13.74 -39.32
CA GLN A 3 62.35 -13.83 -38.25
C GLN A 3 60.98 -14.34 -38.75
N LYS A 4 60.59 -15.59 -38.42
CA LYS A 4 59.83 -16.01 -37.22
C LYS A 4 58.50 -15.27 -37.04
N VAL A 5 57.36 -15.97 -37.08
CA VAL A 5 56.58 -16.43 -35.89
C VAL A 5 55.20 -16.92 -36.36
N LEU A 6 54.88 -18.15 -35.94
CA LEU A 6 53.56 -18.77 -35.90
C LEU A 6 52.73 -18.15 -34.77
N VAL A 7 51.51 -17.68 -35.03
CA VAL A 7 50.54 -17.38 -33.95
C VAL A 7 49.22 -18.12 -34.25
N LEU A 8 48.99 -19.17 -33.48
CA LEU A 8 47.72 -19.88 -33.36
C LEU A 8 46.86 -19.09 -32.37
N GLY A 9 45.83 -18.39 -32.87
CA GLY A 9 44.91 -17.62 -32.03
C GLY A 9 43.90 -18.53 -31.33
N ILE A 10 44.06 -18.74 -30.02
CA ILE A 10 43.05 -19.37 -29.17
C ILE A 10 42.01 -18.29 -28.84
N GLY A 11 40.82 -18.40 -29.42
CA GLY A 11 39.67 -17.56 -29.07
C GLY A 11 39.12 -17.96 -27.71
N LEU A 12 39.42 -17.17 -26.68
CA LEU A 12 38.83 -17.33 -25.34
C LEU A 12 37.49 -16.59 -25.31
N SER A 13 36.40 -17.33 -25.51
CA SER A 13 35.04 -16.81 -25.34
C SER A 13 34.79 -16.47 -23.87
N LEU A 14 34.80 -15.19 -23.53
CA LEU A 14 34.36 -14.67 -22.23
C LEU A 14 32.83 -14.78 -22.13
N LEU A 15 32.37 -15.77 -21.37
CA LEU A 15 30.97 -15.90 -20.97
C LEU A 15 30.68 -14.86 -19.87
N PHE A 16 30.10 -13.72 -20.25
CA PHE A 16 29.58 -12.74 -19.30
C PHE A 16 28.34 -13.32 -18.61
N LEU A 17 28.51 -13.83 -17.38
CA LEU A 17 27.41 -14.15 -16.49
C LEU A 17 26.80 -12.82 -16.01
N MET A 18 25.74 -12.35 -16.67
CA MET A 18 24.88 -11.29 -16.15
C MET A 18 24.09 -11.85 -14.96
N ALA A 19 24.68 -11.79 -13.76
CA ALA A 19 23.95 -12.02 -12.52
C ALA A 19 22.95 -10.87 -12.34
N SER A 20 21.73 -11.06 -12.84
CA SER A 20 20.60 -10.19 -12.51
C SER A 20 20.27 -10.42 -11.05
N CYS A 21 20.84 -9.59 -10.18
CA CYS A 21 20.42 -9.51 -8.79
C CYS A 21 19.05 -8.83 -8.78
N THR A 22 17.99 -9.63 -8.88
CA THR A 22 16.65 -9.16 -8.58
C THR A 22 16.60 -8.93 -7.07
N THR A 23 16.90 -7.71 -6.63
CA THR A 23 16.58 -7.28 -5.28
C THR A 23 15.06 -7.35 -5.15
N ALA A 24 14.56 -8.36 -4.41
CA ALA A 24 13.18 -8.35 -3.95
C ALA A 24 12.99 -7.04 -3.19
N ALA A 25 12.10 -6.16 -3.68
CA ALA A 25 11.72 -4.97 -2.97
C ALA A 25 11.21 -5.41 -1.59
N GLU A 26 11.87 -4.94 -0.53
CA GLU A 26 11.44 -5.25 0.83
C GLU A 26 10.01 -4.73 1.00
N ALA A 27 9.09 -5.62 1.38
CA ALA A 27 7.69 -5.26 1.58
C ALA A 27 7.63 -4.13 2.63
N SER A 28 7.09 -2.98 2.24
CA SER A 28 7.00 -1.83 3.13
C SER A 28 5.82 -2.01 4.08
N THR A 29 6.05 -2.02 5.39
CA THR A 29 4.94 -1.99 6.36
C THR A 29 4.55 -0.54 6.68
N VAL A 30 3.24 -0.26 6.66
CA VAL A 30 2.62 0.97 7.17
C VAL A 30 1.74 0.54 8.34
N ARG A 31 2.02 1.07 9.53
CA ARG A 31 1.17 0.80 10.70
C ARG A 31 0.05 1.81 10.75
N VAL A 32 -1.18 1.35 10.92
CA VAL A 32 -2.38 2.20 11.01
C VAL A 32 -3.01 2.01 12.37
N THR A 33 -3.01 3.06 13.19
CA THR A 33 -3.74 3.05 14.46
C THR A 33 -5.17 3.50 14.21
N ALA A 34 -6.13 2.63 14.52
CA ALA A 34 -7.53 3.00 14.66
C ALA A 34 -7.82 3.30 16.13
N ASN A 35 -8.40 4.46 16.42
CA ASN A 35 -8.79 4.82 17.78
C ASN A 35 -10.05 5.68 17.76
N GLU A 36 -11.19 5.04 18.01
CA GLU A 36 -12.53 5.62 17.87
C GLU A 36 -12.65 6.31 16.51
N TRP A 37 -12.82 7.62 16.47
CA TRP A 37 -13.16 8.35 15.26
C TRP A 37 -11.94 8.78 14.43
N SER A 38 -10.83 8.03 14.54
CA SER A 38 -9.59 8.35 13.84
C SER A 38 -8.90 7.12 13.25
N LEU A 39 -8.28 7.34 12.09
CA LEU A 39 -7.27 6.45 11.50
C LEU A 39 -5.97 7.24 11.35
N ALA A 40 -4.88 6.71 11.90
CA ALA A 40 -3.58 7.36 11.90
C ALA A 40 -2.50 6.39 11.39
N PRO A 41 -2.13 6.47 10.10
CA PRO A 41 -0.94 5.78 9.62
C PRO A 41 0.31 6.41 10.25
N ASP A 42 1.32 5.61 10.52
CA ASP A 42 2.62 6.05 11.06
C ASP A 42 3.42 6.95 10.11
N ARG A 43 2.96 7.05 8.87
CA ARG A 43 3.52 7.84 7.78
C ARG A 43 2.42 8.19 6.78
N SER A 44 2.54 9.35 6.15
CA SER A 44 1.60 9.78 5.10
C SER A 44 2.02 9.36 3.69
N SER A 45 3.19 8.73 3.52
CA SER A 45 3.65 8.24 2.22
C SER A 45 4.45 6.94 2.29
N VAL A 46 4.34 6.13 1.22
CA VAL A 46 5.04 4.85 1.05
C VAL A 46 5.50 4.68 -0.40
N ARG A 47 6.50 3.83 -0.60
CA ARG A 47 6.98 3.50 -1.94
C ARG A 47 5.98 2.57 -2.64
N ALA A 48 5.78 2.75 -3.93
CA ALA A 48 4.97 1.83 -4.73
C ALA A 48 5.53 0.40 -4.72
N GLY A 49 4.63 -0.58 -4.88
CA GLY A 49 4.94 -2.01 -4.85
C GLY A 49 4.22 -2.72 -3.73
N GLN A 50 4.85 -3.76 -3.17
CA GLN A 50 4.26 -4.55 -2.10
C GLN A 50 4.28 -3.78 -0.77
N VAL A 51 3.09 -3.46 -0.26
CA VAL A 51 2.86 -2.71 0.98
C VAL A 51 1.98 -3.53 1.92
N THR A 52 2.43 -3.73 3.15
CA THR A 52 1.62 -4.32 4.22
C THR A 52 1.02 -3.20 5.05
N LEU A 53 -0.31 -3.14 5.14
CA LEU A 53 -0.99 -2.32 6.13
C LEU A 53 -1.22 -3.16 7.39
N GLU A 54 -0.59 -2.78 8.50
CA GLU A 54 -0.79 -3.39 9.81
C GLU A 54 -1.68 -2.47 10.65
N ALA A 55 -2.96 -2.80 10.77
CA ALA A 55 -3.94 -1.99 11.46
C ALA A 55 -4.13 -2.48 12.91
N MET A 56 -3.92 -1.61 13.88
CA MET A 56 -4.13 -1.85 15.30
C MET A 56 -5.30 -1.01 15.80
N ASN A 57 -6.28 -1.66 16.44
CA ASN A 57 -7.37 -0.96 17.10
C ASN A 57 -7.03 -0.71 18.59
N GLN A 58 -6.80 0.55 18.93
CA GLN A 58 -6.59 1.02 20.31
C GLN A 58 -7.89 1.50 20.98
N GLY A 59 -8.96 1.64 20.21
CA GLY A 59 -10.27 2.03 20.69
C GLY A 59 -11.13 0.86 21.18
N ARG A 60 -12.35 1.20 21.61
CA ARG A 60 -13.34 0.25 22.14
C ARG A 60 -14.31 -0.28 21.09
N ALA A 61 -14.62 0.53 20.08
CA ALA A 61 -15.50 0.15 18.97
C ALA A 61 -14.77 -0.80 18.00
N GLY A 62 -15.51 -1.56 17.19
CA GLY A 62 -14.93 -2.29 16.07
C GLY A 62 -14.56 -1.31 14.94
N HIS A 63 -13.46 -1.58 14.25
CA HIS A 63 -12.97 -0.74 13.15
C HIS A 63 -12.55 -1.58 11.95
N GLU A 64 -12.46 -0.92 10.81
CA GLU A 64 -11.85 -1.45 9.60
C GLU A 64 -10.98 -0.37 8.93
N VAL A 65 -10.16 -0.79 7.97
CA VAL A 65 -9.40 0.10 7.11
C VAL A 65 -9.66 -0.30 5.66
N VAL A 66 -10.57 0.38 4.98
CA VAL A 66 -10.77 0.29 3.52
C VAL A 66 -9.71 1.14 2.84
N VAL A 67 -9.07 0.57 1.82
CA VAL A 67 -8.02 1.23 1.03
C VAL A 67 -8.58 1.59 -0.34
N LEU A 68 -8.86 2.87 -0.53
CA LEU A 68 -9.50 3.38 -1.74
C LEU A 68 -8.51 4.21 -2.57
N LYS A 69 -8.21 3.79 -3.80
CA LYS A 69 -7.45 4.61 -4.74
C LYS A 69 -8.36 5.66 -5.36
N THR A 70 -8.08 6.93 -5.14
CA THR A 70 -8.93 8.03 -5.62
C THR A 70 -8.22 9.40 -5.59
N ASP A 71 -8.60 10.25 -6.54
CA ASP A 71 -8.23 11.67 -6.57
C ASP A 71 -9.20 12.56 -5.78
N LEU A 72 -10.32 12.00 -5.29
CA LEU A 72 -11.25 12.74 -4.43
C LEU A 72 -10.57 13.12 -3.11
N ALA A 73 -10.78 14.35 -2.64
CA ALA A 73 -10.38 14.73 -1.30
C ALA A 73 -11.01 13.78 -0.25
N ALA A 74 -10.31 13.58 0.87
CA ALA A 74 -10.72 12.62 1.90
C ALA A 74 -12.11 12.94 2.50
N ASP A 75 -12.51 14.21 2.50
CA ASP A 75 -13.81 14.71 2.95
C ASP A 75 -14.85 14.82 1.82
N ALA A 76 -14.49 14.43 0.59
CA ALA A 76 -15.32 14.54 -0.61
C ALA A 76 -15.74 13.18 -1.20
N LEU A 77 -15.55 12.08 -0.46
CA LEU A 77 -16.02 10.76 -0.87
C LEU A 77 -17.55 10.79 -1.05
N LYS A 78 -18.04 9.98 -1.99
CA LYS A 78 -19.48 9.86 -2.25
C LYS A 78 -20.10 8.99 -1.19
N LEU A 79 -21.32 9.31 -0.79
CA LEU A 79 -22.05 8.58 0.23
C LEU A 79 -23.15 7.74 -0.40
N LYS A 80 -23.46 6.60 0.22
CA LYS A 80 -24.66 5.82 -0.09
C LYS A 80 -25.91 6.65 0.18
N ALA A 81 -27.06 6.18 -0.32
CA ALA A 81 -28.34 6.88 -0.15
C ALA A 81 -28.76 7.09 1.32
N ASN A 82 -28.26 6.27 2.25
CA ASN A 82 -28.50 6.45 3.69
C ASN A 82 -27.70 7.63 4.30
N GLY A 83 -26.75 8.19 3.55
CA GLY A 83 -25.90 9.28 3.97
C GLY A 83 -24.97 8.96 5.14
N ALA A 84 -24.79 7.70 5.52
CA ALA A 84 -24.02 7.30 6.72
C ALA A 84 -22.78 6.45 6.40
N GLU A 85 -22.66 6.00 5.16
CA GLU A 85 -21.56 5.18 4.66
C GLU A 85 -21.05 5.76 3.35
N VAL A 86 -19.76 5.60 3.08
CA VAL A 86 -19.14 5.82 1.78
C VAL A 86 -19.73 4.84 0.77
N ASP A 87 -20.16 5.36 -0.37
CA ASP A 87 -20.36 4.58 -1.59
C ASP A 87 -18.98 4.39 -2.22
N GLU A 88 -18.33 3.29 -1.85
CA GLU A 88 -16.98 2.95 -2.32
C GLU A 88 -16.90 2.92 -3.85
N SER A 89 -17.90 2.31 -4.49
CA SER A 89 -17.96 2.17 -5.95
C SER A 89 -18.06 3.51 -6.69
N ALA A 90 -18.66 4.52 -6.05
CA ALA A 90 -18.75 5.88 -6.58
C ALA A 90 -17.59 6.78 -6.12
N SER A 91 -16.75 6.31 -5.20
CA SER A 91 -15.68 7.10 -4.58
C SER A 91 -14.28 6.76 -5.10
N GLY A 92 -14.08 5.58 -5.67
CA GLY A 92 -12.80 5.17 -6.24
C GLY A 92 -12.69 3.66 -6.46
N GLU A 93 -11.47 3.21 -6.67
CA GLU A 93 -11.16 1.77 -6.76
C GLU A 93 -10.81 1.25 -5.35
N VAL A 94 -11.59 0.29 -4.84
CA VAL A 94 -11.24 -0.43 -3.62
C VAL A 94 -10.13 -1.42 -3.95
N VAL A 95 -8.93 -1.20 -3.40
CA VAL A 95 -7.77 -2.06 -3.66
C VAL A 95 -7.56 -3.13 -2.59
N GLY A 96 -8.25 -3.00 -1.46
CA GLY A 96 -8.23 -3.96 -0.37
C GLY A 96 -8.65 -3.34 0.95
N GLU A 97 -8.61 -4.14 2.01
CA GLU A 97 -9.09 -3.74 3.32
C GLU A 97 -8.51 -4.60 4.46
N VAL A 98 -8.64 -4.08 5.69
CA VAL A 98 -8.47 -4.83 6.93
C VAL A 98 -9.78 -4.76 7.72
N GLU A 99 -10.54 -5.85 7.72
CA GLU A 99 -11.90 -5.89 8.30
C GLU A 99 -11.93 -6.39 9.75
N ASP A 100 -13.04 -6.11 10.44
CA ASP A 100 -13.41 -6.65 11.75
C ASP A 100 -12.31 -6.52 12.80
N ILE A 101 -11.63 -5.38 12.86
CA ILE A 101 -10.56 -5.13 13.83
C ILE A 101 -11.23 -4.81 15.17
N GLY A 102 -11.40 -5.84 16.01
CA GLY A 102 -11.94 -5.68 17.36
C GLY A 102 -10.99 -4.92 18.28
N SER A 103 -11.52 -4.46 19.41
CA SER A 103 -10.74 -3.72 20.42
C SER A 103 -9.48 -4.48 20.85
N GLY A 104 -8.32 -3.82 20.83
CA GLY A 104 -7.03 -4.40 21.19
C GLY A 104 -6.46 -5.38 20.15
N GLN A 105 -7.13 -5.58 19.01
CA GLN A 105 -6.63 -6.45 17.95
C GLN A 105 -5.71 -5.71 16.98
N THR A 106 -4.75 -6.46 16.44
CA THR A 106 -3.96 -6.07 15.28
C THR A 106 -4.24 -7.07 14.16
N LYS A 107 -4.54 -6.56 12.97
CA LYS A 107 -4.74 -7.34 11.74
C LYS A 107 -3.97 -6.68 10.59
N SER A 108 -3.73 -7.40 9.51
CA SER A 108 -2.99 -6.85 8.38
C SER A 108 -3.44 -7.38 7.04
N VAL A 109 -3.15 -6.60 6.00
CA VAL A 109 -3.30 -6.98 4.59
C VAL A 109 -2.05 -6.56 3.83
N THR A 110 -1.59 -7.38 2.88
CA THR A 110 -0.51 -7.04 1.96
C THR A 110 -1.08 -6.79 0.58
N LEU A 111 -0.84 -5.59 0.04
CA LEU A 111 -1.38 -5.10 -1.22
C LEU A 111 -0.23 -4.72 -2.17
N ASN A 112 -0.45 -4.83 -3.47
CA ASN A 112 0.46 -4.26 -4.45
C ASN A 112 -0.06 -2.89 -4.88
N LEU A 113 0.47 -1.82 -4.30
CA LEU A 113 0.02 -0.45 -4.53
C LEU A 113 0.80 0.20 -5.66
N ALA A 114 0.10 0.61 -6.71
CA ALA A 114 0.68 1.46 -7.76
C ALA A 114 0.81 2.92 -7.27
N PRO A 115 1.71 3.73 -7.86
CA PRO A 115 1.79 5.15 -7.52
C PRO A 115 0.43 5.86 -7.63
N GLY A 116 0.20 6.81 -6.74
CA GLY A 116 -1.03 7.59 -6.67
C GLY A 116 -1.50 7.83 -5.24
N ARG A 117 -2.66 8.48 -5.15
CA ARG A 117 -3.27 8.87 -3.89
C ARG A 117 -4.29 7.83 -3.43
N TYR A 118 -4.23 7.52 -2.14
CA TYR A 118 -5.16 6.61 -1.48
C TYR A 118 -5.83 7.30 -0.31
N VAL A 119 -7.12 7.04 -0.15
CA VAL A 119 -7.88 7.37 1.04
C VAL A 119 -8.06 6.09 1.85
N LEU A 120 -7.62 6.13 3.10
CA LEU A 120 -7.90 5.09 4.09
C LEU A 120 -9.14 5.52 4.87
N THR A 121 -10.17 4.69 4.93
CA THR A 121 -11.42 5.01 5.66
C THR A 121 -11.96 3.82 6.41
N CYS A 122 -12.66 4.06 7.53
CA CYS A 122 -13.53 3.06 8.14
C CYS A 122 -14.95 3.31 7.62
N ASN A 123 -15.56 2.33 6.96
CA ASN A 123 -16.87 2.46 6.31
C ASN A 123 -18.02 1.83 7.11
N ILE A 124 -17.76 1.34 8.33
CA ILE A 124 -18.80 1.05 9.32
C ILE A 124 -19.71 2.29 9.48
N LEU A 125 -21.02 2.06 9.56
CA LEU A 125 -22.06 3.09 9.60
C LEU A 125 -21.72 4.24 10.56
N GLY A 126 -21.59 5.45 10.00
CA GLY A 126 -21.32 6.69 10.72
C GLY A 126 -19.84 6.99 11.00
N HIS A 127 -18.94 6.03 10.82
CA HIS A 127 -17.52 6.19 11.18
C HIS A 127 -16.79 7.19 10.29
N TYR A 128 -17.03 7.16 8.97
CA TYR A 128 -16.52 8.16 8.04
C TYR A 128 -16.90 9.59 8.45
N HIS A 129 -18.18 9.83 8.76
CA HIS A 129 -18.67 11.14 9.20
C HIS A 129 -18.08 11.60 10.52
N ALA A 130 -17.76 10.66 11.40
CA ALA A 130 -17.09 10.96 12.65
C ALA A 130 -15.61 11.38 12.46
N GLY A 131 -15.07 11.20 11.25
CA GLY A 131 -13.71 11.59 10.88
C GLY A 131 -12.73 10.42 10.71
N MET A 132 -13.21 9.17 10.62
CA MET A 132 -12.35 8.00 10.39
C MET A 132 -11.88 7.90 8.93
N VAL A 133 -11.16 8.91 8.48
CA VAL A 133 -10.62 9.02 7.14
C VAL A 133 -9.25 9.71 7.16
N THR A 134 -8.34 9.24 6.32
CA THR A 134 -7.00 9.83 6.17
C THR A 134 -6.42 9.51 4.80
N VAL A 135 -5.27 10.09 4.48
CA VAL A 135 -4.61 9.97 3.17
C VAL A 135 -3.29 9.22 3.31
N LEU A 136 -3.05 8.33 2.35
CA LEU A 136 -1.75 7.69 2.12
C LEU A 136 -1.32 7.95 0.67
N GLU A 137 -0.17 8.60 0.50
CA GLU A 137 0.44 8.80 -0.80
C GLU A 137 1.37 7.63 -1.16
N VAL A 138 1.30 7.16 -2.40
CA VAL A 138 2.15 6.08 -2.90
C VAL A 138 3.00 6.61 -4.06
N SER A 139 4.32 6.47 -3.98
CA SER A 139 5.29 7.04 -4.95
C SER A 139 6.35 6.07 -5.41
#